data_AF-A0A3N5IN47-F1
#
_entry.id   AF-A0A3N5IN47-F1
#
_cell.length_a   1.000
_cell.length_b   1.000
_cell.length_c   1.000
_cell.angle_alpha   90.00
_cell.angle_beta   90.00
_cell.angle_gamma   90.00
#
_symmetry.space_group_name_H-M   'P 1'
#
loop_
_entity.id
_entity.type
_entity.pdbx_description
1 polymer ?
#
loop_
_entity_poly.entity_id
_entity_poly.type
_entity_poly.pdbx_seq_one_letter_code
_entity_poly.pdbx_strand_id
1 'polypeptide(L)'
;MKKVHNFLKRPLPEKKLLVKALLYVWGVKSGLRLLPFRTMLTLIKRVPINSGPTSVALNQLLGAMDTAGRNVPRATCLVRAMAGQAFLARYGHETDLRIGVLKDQSEKRVKAHAWLESRGLVLLGETVKPYTAFPTLGDQGFRER
;
A
#
# COMPACT_ATOMS: atom_id res chain seq x y z
N MET A 1 0.84 -14.00 -11.09
CA MET A 1 2.07 -14.49 -11.75
C MET A 1 3.25 -14.33 -10.81
N LYS A 2 4.05 -15.40 -10.68
CA LYS A 2 5.48 -15.50 -10.32
C LYS A 2 6.00 -15.02 -8.94
N LYS A 3 6.27 -16.05 -8.11
CA LYS A 3 7.39 -16.25 -7.15
C LYS A 3 7.49 -15.34 -5.91
N VAL A 4 6.91 -15.82 -4.80
CA VAL A 4 7.22 -15.37 -3.41
C VAL A 4 8.17 -16.34 -2.66
N HIS A 5 8.67 -17.38 -3.32
CA HIS A 5 9.41 -18.46 -2.64
C HIS A 5 10.92 -18.21 -2.71
N ASN A 6 11.46 -17.41 -1.78
CA ASN A 6 12.80 -17.60 -1.16
C ASN A 6 13.26 -16.43 -0.27
N PHE A 7 12.35 -15.69 0.38
CA PHE A 7 12.75 -14.67 1.37
C PHE A 7 13.12 -15.26 2.76
N LEU A 8 13.03 -16.58 2.94
CA LEU A 8 13.33 -17.28 4.20
C LEU A 8 14.83 -17.55 4.45
N LYS A 9 15.74 -17.10 3.58
CA LYS A 9 17.19 -17.31 3.72
C LYS A 9 18.01 -16.03 3.58
N ARG A 10 17.76 -14.95 4.36
CA ARG A 10 18.57 -13.72 4.22
C ARG A 10 18.82 -12.92 5.53
N PRO A 11 19.91 -12.12 5.56
CA PRO A 11 20.67 -11.76 6.77
C PRO A 11 20.01 -10.66 7.62
N LEU A 12 20.56 -10.42 8.83
CA LEU A 12 20.09 -9.46 9.85
C LEU A 12 19.55 -8.08 9.36
N PRO A 13 20.08 -7.42 8.31
CA PRO A 13 19.48 -6.18 7.81
C PRO A 13 18.07 -6.34 7.20
N GLU A 14 17.74 -7.47 6.57
CA GLU A 14 16.39 -7.72 6.01
C GLU A 14 15.35 -7.96 7.12
N LYS A 15 15.76 -8.52 8.27
CA LYS A 15 14.89 -8.65 9.45
C LYS A 15 14.47 -7.29 10.02
N LYS A 16 15.38 -6.30 10.03
CA LYS A 16 15.03 -4.93 10.45
C LYS A 16 14.00 -4.31 9.50
N LEU A 17 14.09 -4.60 8.21
CA LEU A 17 13.13 -4.14 7.21
C LEU A 17 11.73 -4.73 7.48
N LEU A 18 11.66 -6.03 7.74
CA LEU A 18 10.44 -6.73 8.10
C LEU A 18 9.83 -6.21 9.40
N VAL A 19 10.64 -6.03 10.44
CA VAL A 19 10.16 -5.47 11.73
C VAL A 19 9.63 -4.06 11.53
N LYS A 20 10.31 -3.22 10.74
CA LYS A 20 9.79 -1.88 10.41
C LYS A 20 8.46 -1.97 9.67
N ALA A 21 8.36 -2.77 8.61
CA ALA A 21 7.11 -2.95 7.86
C ALA A 21 5.97 -3.41 8.80
N LEU A 22 6.26 -4.36 9.69
CA LEU A 22 5.30 -4.88 10.65
C LEU A 22 4.87 -3.82 11.68
N LEU A 23 5.81 -3.01 12.19
CA LEU A 23 5.50 -1.87 13.04
C LEU A 23 4.62 -0.82 12.35
N TYR A 24 4.84 -0.55 11.06
CA TYR A 24 3.96 0.35 10.29
C TYR A 24 2.54 -0.21 10.17
N VAL A 25 2.40 -1.48 9.79
CA VAL A 25 1.07 -2.14 9.70
C VAL A 25 0.37 -2.15 11.06
N TRP A 26 1.10 -2.42 12.13
CA TRP A 26 0.56 -2.43 13.49
C TRP A 26 0.20 -1.02 13.98
N GLY A 27 1.04 -0.03 13.69
CA GLY A 27 0.81 1.38 13.99
C GLY A 27 -0.44 1.92 13.29
N VAL A 28 -0.60 1.65 11.99
CA VAL A 28 -1.81 2.03 11.25
C VAL A 28 -3.04 1.31 11.80
N LYS A 29 -2.94 0.01 12.10
CA LYS A 29 -4.05 -0.76 12.68
C LYS A 29 -4.48 -0.21 14.05
N SER A 30 -3.54 0.00 14.96
CA SER A 30 -3.80 0.55 16.29
C SER A 30 -4.30 1.99 16.19
N GLY A 31 -3.75 2.78 15.28
CA GLY A 31 -4.20 4.12 15.01
C GLY A 31 -5.62 4.17 14.45
N LEU A 32 -6.02 3.27 13.54
CA LEU A 32 -7.42 3.15 13.08
C LEU A 32 -8.38 2.73 14.20
N ARG A 33 -7.87 2.09 15.25
CA ARG A 33 -8.66 1.72 16.43
C ARG A 33 -8.84 2.91 17.39
N LEU A 34 -7.87 3.82 17.44
CA LEU A 34 -7.84 4.98 18.35
C LEU A 34 -8.38 6.27 17.70
N LEU A 35 -8.26 6.40 16.38
CA LEU A 35 -8.57 7.61 15.62
C LEU A 35 -9.61 7.32 14.53
N PRO A 36 -10.45 8.31 14.17
CA PRO A 36 -11.35 8.16 13.03
C PRO A 36 -10.57 8.02 11.72
N PHE A 37 -11.12 7.23 10.80
CA PHE A 37 -10.52 6.89 9.51
C PHE A 37 -9.97 8.09 8.73
N ARG A 38 -10.71 9.20 8.74
CA ARG A 38 -10.34 10.44 8.03
C ARG A 38 -9.04 11.05 8.57
N THR A 39 -8.85 11.02 9.89
CA THR A 39 -7.64 11.56 10.52
C THR A 39 -6.42 10.72 10.14
N MET A 40 -6.56 9.39 10.10
CA MET A 40 -5.46 8.54 9.67
C MET A 40 -5.06 8.78 8.22
N LEU A 41 -6.05 8.92 7.32
CA LEU A 41 -5.79 9.26 5.93
C LEU A 41 -5.01 10.57 5.80
N THR A 42 -5.40 11.60 6.56
CA THR A 42 -4.71 12.90 6.56
C THR A 42 -3.28 12.77 7.10
N LEU A 43 -3.07 12.00 8.17
CA LEU A 43 -1.74 11.76 8.73
C LEU A 43 -0.81 11.08 7.72
N ILE A 44 -1.30 10.07 7.01
CA ILE A 44 -0.50 9.33 6.04
C ILE A 44 -0.18 10.18 4.81
N LYS A 45 -1.15 10.98 4.33
CA LYS A 45 -0.89 11.96 3.26
C LYS A 45 0.12 13.03 3.64
N ARG A 46 0.29 13.30 4.93
CA ARG A 46 1.28 14.26 5.46
C ARG A 46 2.65 13.65 5.71
N VAL A 47 2.85 12.35 5.50
CA VAL A 47 4.17 11.74 5.67
C VAL A 47 5.09 12.29 4.57
N PRO A 48 6.17 13.02 4.93
CA PRO A 48 7.08 13.57 3.93
C PRO A 48 7.82 12.43 3.23
N ILE A 49 7.94 12.55 1.92
CA ILE A 49 8.74 11.63 1.12
C ILE A 49 10.21 11.91 1.42
N ASN A 50 10.92 10.90 1.91
CA ASN A 50 12.34 11.01 2.20
C ASN A 50 13.12 11.05 0.88
N SER A 51 13.64 12.21 0.52
CA SER A 51 14.42 12.37 -0.73
C SER A 51 15.88 11.94 -0.60
N GLY A 52 16.28 11.36 0.53
CA GLY A 52 17.63 10.86 0.74
C GLY A 52 17.97 9.62 -0.10
N PRO A 53 19.27 9.34 -0.34
CA PRO A 53 19.70 8.17 -1.08
C PRO A 53 19.22 6.90 -0.37
N THR A 54 18.30 6.20 -1.01
CA THR A 54 17.76 4.93 -0.50
C THR A 54 18.58 3.78 -1.07
N SER A 55 19.26 3.05 -0.19
CA SER A 55 20.05 1.86 -0.54
C SER A 55 19.22 0.58 -0.68
N VAL A 56 17.92 0.65 -0.40
CA VAL A 56 17.01 -0.51 -0.39
C VAL A 56 16.19 -0.54 -1.68
N ALA A 57 16.25 -1.66 -2.41
CA ALA A 57 15.48 -1.84 -3.63
C ALA A 57 13.97 -1.92 -3.35
N LEU A 58 13.14 -1.32 -4.21
CA LEU A 58 11.68 -1.35 -4.13
C LEU A 58 11.12 -2.76 -3.93
N ASN A 59 11.63 -3.75 -4.66
CA ASN A 59 11.20 -5.15 -4.55
C ASN A 59 11.39 -5.73 -3.13
N GLN A 60 12.43 -5.31 -2.40
CA GLN A 60 12.64 -5.75 -1.02
C GLN A 60 11.62 -5.11 -0.07
N LEU A 61 11.29 -3.84 -0.29
CA LEU A 61 10.26 -3.12 0.47
C LEU A 61 8.88 -3.74 0.26
N LEU A 62 8.53 -4.06 -1.00
CA LEU A 62 7.27 -4.72 -1.35
C LEU A 62 7.19 -6.14 -0.76
N GLY A 63 8.27 -6.93 -0.86
CA GLY A 63 8.33 -8.26 -0.26
C GLY A 63 8.18 -8.22 1.28
N ALA A 64 8.78 -7.22 1.93
CA ALA A 64 8.61 -7.02 3.37
C ALA A 64 7.18 -6.62 3.74
N MET A 65 6.54 -5.75 2.95
CA MET A 65 5.15 -5.35 3.16
C MET A 65 4.15 -6.48 2.89
N ASP A 66 4.36 -7.32 1.88
CA ASP A 66 3.54 -8.50 1.61
C ASP A 66 3.64 -9.51 2.77
N THR A 67 4.86 -9.76 3.25
CA THR A 67 5.10 -10.63 4.42
C THR A 67 4.46 -10.06 5.69
N ALA A 68 4.67 -8.77 5.97
CA ALA A 68 4.07 -8.09 7.12
C ALA A 68 2.55 -8.10 7.05
N GLY A 69 1.98 -7.85 5.86
CA GLY A 69 0.56 -7.90 5.62
C GLY A 69 -0.05 -9.26 5.90
N ARG A 70 0.64 -10.36 5.57
CA ARG A 70 0.20 -11.74 5.86
C ARG A 70 0.31 -12.09 7.34
N ASN A 71 1.30 -11.54 8.04
CA ASN A 71 1.53 -11.82 9.45
C ASN A 71 0.61 -11.03 10.40
N VAL A 72 -0.02 -9.95 9.94
CA VAL A 72 -0.96 -9.16 10.76
C VAL A 72 -2.40 -9.64 10.55
N PRO A 73 -3.04 -10.26 11.55
CA PRO A 73 -4.41 -10.75 11.43
C PRO A 73 -5.39 -9.58 11.29
N ARG A 74 -6.39 -9.74 10.41
CA ARG A 74 -7.39 -8.71 10.07
C ARG A 74 -6.81 -7.41 9.50
N ALA A 75 -5.62 -7.45 8.90
CA ALA A 75 -5.11 -6.35 8.10
C ALA A 75 -5.95 -6.22 6.82
N THR A 76 -6.94 -5.33 6.84
CA THR A 76 -7.76 -5.05 5.66
C THR A 76 -6.90 -4.48 4.53
N CYS A 77 -7.37 -4.57 3.28
CA CYS A 77 -6.68 -4.00 2.10
C CYS A 77 -6.26 -2.54 2.36
N LEU A 78 -7.15 -1.81 3.03
CA LEU A 78 -6.97 -0.42 3.40
C LEU A 78 -5.84 -0.20 4.41
N VAL A 79 -5.74 -1.03 5.47
CA VAL A 79 -4.62 -0.96 6.43
C VAL A 79 -3.30 -1.26 5.75
N ARG A 80 -3.27 -2.27 4.87
CA ARG A 80 -2.06 -2.65 4.12
C ARG A 80 -1.61 -1.54 3.17
N ALA A 81 -2.54 -0.94 2.43
CA ALA A 81 -2.23 0.12 1.48
C ALA A 81 -1.77 1.41 2.20
N MET A 82 -2.43 1.78 3.32
CA MET A 82 -2.01 2.89 4.18
C MET A 82 -0.61 2.68 4.77
N ALA A 83 -0.36 1.51 5.35
CA ALA A 83 0.95 1.18 5.90
C ALA A 83 2.03 1.15 4.81
N GLY A 84 1.69 0.62 3.64
CA GLY A 84 2.57 0.61 2.47
C GLY A 84 2.95 2.01 2.00
N GLN A 85 1.99 2.93 1.92
CA GLN A 85 2.23 4.32 1.53
C GLN A 85 3.22 4.99 2.49
N ALA A 86 2.96 4.93 3.79
CA ALA A 86 3.83 5.53 4.79
C ALA A 86 5.22 4.89 4.80
N PHE A 87 5.30 3.56 4.65
CA PHE A 87 6.55 2.82 4.59
C PHE A 87 7.36 3.21 3.36
N LEU A 88 6.77 3.16 2.17
CA LEU A 88 7.45 3.47 0.91
C LEU A 88 7.88 4.95 0.82
N ALA A 89 7.06 5.88 1.32
CA ALA A 89 7.42 7.30 1.40
C ALA A 89 8.69 7.53 2.23
N ARG A 90 8.91 6.76 3.30
CA ARG A 90 10.15 6.84 4.11
C ARG A 90 11.41 6.38 3.39
N TYR A 91 11.26 5.61 2.32
CA TYR A 91 12.34 5.14 1.44
C TYR A 91 12.35 5.90 0.11
N GLY A 92 11.71 7.07 0.04
CA GLY A 92 11.76 7.95 -1.14
C GLY A 92 10.92 7.49 -2.31
N HIS A 93 10.02 6.54 -2.09
CA HIS A 93 9.08 6.10 -3.12
C HIS A 93 7.77 6.86 -2.98
N GLU A 94 7.46 7.67 -3.99
CA GLU A 94 6.17 8.31 -4.14
C GLU A 94 5.11 7.30 -4.54
N THR A 95 4.01 7.25 -3.79
CA THR A 95 2.94 6.28 -3.99
C THR A 95 1.59 6.90 -3.69
N ASP A 96 0.60 6.56 -4.50
CA ASP A 96 -0.77 7.00 -4.40
C ASP A 96 -1.66 5.90 -3.86
N LEU A 97 -2.33 6.21 -2.75
CA LEU A 97 -3.36 5.34 -2.20
C LEU A 97 -4.66 5.54 -2.96
N ARG A 98 -5.11 4.49 -3.65
CA ARG A 98 -6.39 4.44 -4.37
C ARG A 98 -7.38 3.60 -3.61
N ILE A 99 -8.62 4.08 -3.56
CA ILE A 99 -9.75 3.37 -2.98
C ILE A 99 -10.79 3.23 -4.09
N GLY A 100 -11.08 2.00 -4.48
CA GLY A 100 -12.11 1.68 -5.44
C GLY A 100 -13.24 0.92 -4.77
N VAL A 101 -14.38 0.88 -5.44
CA VAL A 101 -15.55 0.15 -4.97
C VAL A 101 -16.05 -0.70 -6.13
N LEU A 102 -16.02 -2.02 -5.97
CA LEU A 102 -16.68 -2.92 -6.89
C LEU A 102 -18.15 -3.03 -6.45
N LYS A 103 -19.04 -2.61 -7.34
CA LYS A 103 -20.43 -3.04 -7.31
C LYS A 103 -20.49 -4.35 -8.09
N ASP A 104 -20.49 -5.45 -7.36
CA ASP A 104 -20.80 -6.75 -7.94
C ASP A 104 -22.28 -6.71 -8.36
N GLN A 105 -22.58 -6.89 -9.64
CA GLN A 105 -23.97 -6.90 -10.12
C GLN A 105 -24.70 -8.20 -9.72
N SER A 106 -23.93 -9.25 -9.43
CA SER A 106 -24.40 -10.59 -9.08
C SER A 106 -24.64 -10.76 -7.58
N GLU A 107 -23.83 -10.12 -6.73
CA GLU A 107 -24.01 -10.10 -5.28
C GLU A 107 -24.37 -8.68 -4.85
N LYS A 108 -25.52 -8.44 -4.20
CA LYS A 108 -25.97 -7.13 -3.66
C LYS A 108 -25.03 -6.49 -2.60
N ARG A 109 -23.74 -6.86 -2.57
CA ARG A 109 -22.73 -6.43 -1.62
C ARG A 109 -21.71 -5.54 -2.32
N VAL A 110 -21.62 -4.31 -1.82
CA VAL A 110 -20.58 -3.36 -2.19
C VAL A 110 -19.25 -3.85 -1.61
N LYS A 111 -18.26 -4.16 -2.47
CA LYS A 111 -16.91 -4.55 -2.03
C LYS A 111 -15.97 -3.35 -2.19
N ALA A 112 -15.61 -2.71 -1.08
CA ALA A 112 -14.57 -1.69 -1.05
C ALA A 112 -13.18 -2.34 -1.17
N HIS A 113 -12.38 -1.84 -2.10
CA HIS A 113 -11.01 -2.30 -2.34
C HIS A 113 -10.05 -1.11 -2.24
N ALA A 114 -8.84 -1.34 -1.75
CA ALA A 114 -7.81 -0.32 -1.65
C ALA A 114 -6.48 -0.89 -2.12
N TRP A 115 -5.83 -0.17 -3.02
CA TRP A 115 -4.52 -0.51 -3.55
C TRP A 115 -3.61 0.71 -3.52
N LEU A 116 -2.32 0.44 -3.57
CA LEU A 116 -1.28 1.44 -3.65
C LEU A 116 -0.69 1.37 -5.05
N GLU A 117 -0.61 2.51 -5.73
CA GLU A 117 0.05 2.62 -7.03
C GLU A 117 1.22 3.60 -6.96
N SER A 118 2.18 3.47 -7.88
CA SER A 118 3.24 4.45 -8.09
C SER A 118 3.42 4.62 -9.58
N ARG A 119 3.25 5.85 -10.08
CA ARG A 119 3.37 6.17 -11.52
C ARG A 119 2.53 5.24 -12.41
N GLY A 120 1.32 4.89 -11.97
CA GLY A 120 0.40 4.00 -12.68
C GLY A 120 0.66 2.49 -12.52
N LEU A 121 1.69 2.08 -11.76
CA LEU A 121 1.97 0.68 -11.44
C LEU A 121 1.41 0.31 -10.07
N VAL A 122 0.54 -0.70 -9.99
CA VAL A 122 0.03 -1.20 -8.70
C VAL A 122 1.14 -1.94 -7.95
N LEU A 123 1.47 -1.44 -6.75
CA LEU A 123 2.54 -1.93 -5.89
C LEU A 123 2.02 -2.86 -4.78
N LEU A 124 0.89 -2.51 -4.14
CA LEU A 124 0.32 -3.27 -3.02
C LEU A 124 -1.21 -3.30 -3.09
N GLY A 125 -1.82 -4.42 -2.70
CA GLY A 125 -3.25 -4.67 -2.86
C GLY A 125 -3.50 -5.46 -4.16
N GLU A 126 -4.20 -6.59 -4.06
CA GLU A 126 -4.45 -7.45 -5.22
C GLU A 126 -5.46 -6.80 -6.18
N THR A 127 -5.02 -6.43 -7.38
CA THR A 127 -5.93 -6.09 -8.49
C THR A 127 -6.55 -7.36 -9.07
N VAL A 128 -7.54 -7.92 -8.37
CA VAL A 128 -8.33 -9.04 -8.91
C VAL A 128 -9.35 -8.48 -9.91
N LYS A 129 -8.99 -8.39 -11.22
CA LYS A 129 -9.82 -7.95 -12.37
C LYS A 129 -9.80 -6.42 -12.67
N PRO A 130 -10.19 -5.92 -13.86
CA PRO A 130 -9.97 -4.51 -14.22
C PRO A 130 -10.95 -3.64 -13.46
N TYR A 131 -10.46 -2.97 -12.42
CA TYR A 131 -11.23 -1.98 -11.67
C TYR A 131 -11.22 -0.66 -12.44
N THR A 132 -12.39 -0.09 -12.68
CA THR A 132 -12.50 1.31 -13.09
C THR A 132 -12.01 2.18 -11.94
N ALA A 133 -10.84 2.81 -12.10
CA ALA A 133 -10.37 3.82 -11.18
C ALA A 133 -11.45 4.91 -11.09
N PHE A 134 -11.85 5.30 -9.88
CA PHE A 134 -12.67 6.50 -9.74
C PHE A 134 -11.85 7.67 -10.30
N PRO A 135 -12.35 8.42 -11.29
CA PRO A 135 -11.59 9.52 -11.86
C PRO A 135 -11.31 10.50 -10.73
N THR A 136 -10.02 10.66 -10.45
CA THR A 136 -9.51 11.80 -9.71
C THR A 136 -10.03 13.05 -10.44
N LEU A 137 -10.85 13.87 -9.78
CA LEU A 137 -11.13 15.23 -10.23
C LEU A 137 -9.77 15.93 -10.34
N GLY A 138 -9.21 16.04 -11.55
CA GLY A 138 -7.96 16.78 -11.70
C GLY A 138 -7.14 16.62 -12.97
N ASP A 139 -7.41 15.69 -13.89
CA ASP A 139 -6.54 15.58 -15.07
C ASP A 139 -7.32 15.32 -16.36
N GLN A 140 -7.86 16.41 -16.91
CA GLN A 140 -8.19 16.50 -18.32
C GLN A 140 -6.94 16.99 -19.06
N GLY A 141 -6.19 16.05 -19.62
CA GLY A 141 -5.01 16.30 -20.44
C GLY A 141 -5.05 15.48 -21.71
N PHE A 142 -6.04 15.74 -22.55
CA PHE A 142 -6.17 15.22 -23.92
C PHE A 142 -4.92 15.57 -24.73
N ARG A 143 -4.22 14.59 -25.31
CA ARG A 143 -3.24 14.87 -26.37
C ARG A 143 -3.10 13.71 -27.35
N GLU A 144 -3.95 13.77 -28.37
CA GLU A 144 -3.71 13.18 -29.69
C GLU A 144 -2.47 13.84 -30.32
N ARG A 145 -1.55 13.03 -30.85
CA ARG A 145 -1.10 13.12 -32.24
C ARG A 145 -0.31 11.88 -32.64
#